data_AF-A0A845ZRC7-F1
#
_entry.id   AF-A0A845ZRC7-F1
#
_cell.length_a   1.000
_cell.length_b   1.000
_cell.length_c   1.000
_cell.angle_alpha   90.00
_cell.angle_beta   90.00
_cell.angle_gamma   90.00
#
_symmetry.space_group_name_H-M   'P 1'
#
loop_
_entity.id
_entity.type
_entity.pdbx_description
1 polymer ?
#
loop_
_entity_poly.entity_id
_entity_poly.type
_entity_poly.pdbx_seq_one_letter_code
_entity_poly.pdbx_strand_id
1 'polypeptide(L)' 'PVPIAQIGTGDTCDASEANRIIGLIRSKLKEANVPIQYGGSVKPKNIDEIMAQSEIDGVLVGGASLEPASFARIVNYQ' A
#
# COMPACT_ATOMS: atom_id res chain seq x y z
N PRO A 1 -6.11 -14.70 6.17
CA PRO A 1 -7.18 -13.68 6.06
C PRO A 1 -6.58 -12.35 5.60
N VAL A 2 -6.78 -11.98 4.34
CA VAL A 2 -6.42 -10.66 3.81
C VAL A 2 -7.44 -9.64 4.35
N PRO A 3 -7.07 -8.41 4.71
CA PRO A 3 -8.00 -7.50 5.35
C PRO A 3 -8.91 -6.86 4.29
N ILE A 4 -10.00 -7.56 3.93
CA ILE A 4 -11.14 -6.97 3.21
C ILE A 4 -11.78 -5.85 4.06
N ALA A 5 -11.65 -5.93 5.39
CA ALA A 5 -12.26 -5.02 6.35
C ALA A 5 -11.74 -3.56 6.32
N GLN A 6 -10.76 -3.22 5.48
CA GLN A 6 -10.12 -1.89 5.45
C GLN A 6 -10.27 -1.15 4.09
N ILE A 7 -10.93 -1.76 3.11
CA ILE A 7 -11.14 -1.13 1.81
C ILE A 7 -12.28 -0.10 1.96
N GLY A 8 -11.94 1.20 1.90
CA GLY A 8 -12.91 2.29 1.92
C GLY A 8 -13.36 2.79 3.29
N THR A 9 -12.83 2.26 4.40
CA THR A 9 -13.19 2.67 5.78
C THR A 9 -12.44 3.92 6.27
N GLY A 10 -11.32 4.27 5.64
CA GLY A 10 -10.45 5.37 6.08
C GLY A 10 -9.46 5.01 7.19
N ASP A 11 -9.61 3.81 7.76
CA ASP A 11 -8.70 3.23 8.74
C ASP A 11 -7.46 2.65 8.04
N THR A 12 -6.31 3.02 8.56
CA THR A 12 -5.01 2.67 7.97
C THR A 12 -4.51 1.41 8.68
N CYS A 13 -4.22 0.36 7.91
CA CYS A 13 -3.47 -0.78 8.44
C CYS A 13 -2.01 -0.34 8.66
N ASP A 14 -1.43 -0.65 9.81
CA ASP A 14 -0.03 -0.35 10.09
C ASP A 14 0.88 -0.85 8.96
N ALA A 15 1.85 -0.03 8.55
CA ALA A 15 2.71 -0.33 7.41
C ALA A 15 3.46 -1.66 7.58
N SER A 16 3.86 -1.98 8.82
CA SER A 16 4.52 -3.25 9.17
C SER A 16 3.61 -4.47 8.99
N GLU A 17 2.31 -4.35 9.28
CA GLU A 17 1.35 -5.43 9.09
C GLU A 17 1.02 -5.61 7.60
N ALA A 18 0.90 -4.51 6.85
CA ALA A 18 0.79 -4.55 5.40
C ALA A 18 2.00 -5.26 4.77
N ASN A 19 3.21 -4.92 5.20
CA ASN A 19 4.45 -5.56 4.76
C ASN A 19 4.46 -7.06 5.07
N ARG A 20 4.09 -7.45 6.29
CA ARG A 20 4.03 -8.86 6.72
C ARG A 20 3.07 -9.67 5.84
N ILE A 21 1.88 -9.13 5.57
CA ILE A 21 0.88 -9.81 4.72
C ILE A 21 1.37 -9.92 3.28
N ILE A 22 1.97 -8.86 2.73
CA ILE A 22 2.50 -8.88 1.36
C ILE A 22 3.66 -9.87 1.24
N GLY A 23 4.57 -9.96 2.21
CA GLY A 23 5.62 -10.97 2.24
C GLY A 23 5.07 -12.40 2.28
N LEU A 24 3.98 -12.63 3.01
CA LEU A 24 3.28 -13.92 2.98
C LEU A 24 2.69 -14.21 1.60
N ILE A 25 2.09 -13.23 0.92
CA ILE A 25 1.58 -13.38 -0.45
C ILE A 25 2.73 -13.72 -1.40
N ARG A 26 3.84 -12.97 -1.35
CA ARG A 26 5.03 -13.20 -2.16
C ARG A 26 5.58 -14.62 -1.99
N SER A 27 5.60 -15.13 -0.76
CA SER A 27 6.04 -16.51 -0.47
C SER A 27 5.18 -17.61 -1.14
N LYS A 28 3.96 -17.27 -1.58
CA LYS A 28 3.05 -18.19 -2.29
C LYS A 28 3.15 -18.07 -3.81
N LEU A 29 3.80 -17.03 -4.33
CA LEU A 29 4.02 -16.85 -5.75
C LEU A 29 5.21 -17.71 -6.20
N LYS A 30 5.10 -18.27 -7.41
CA LYS A 30 6.21 -19.00 -8.04
C LYS A 30 7.22 -18.05 -8.70
N GLU A 31 6.76 -16.87 -9.08
CA GLU A 31 7.56 -15.83 -9.72
C GLU A 31 7.92 -14.76 -8.69
N ALA A 32 9.22 -14.55 -8.47
CA ALA A 32 9.71 -13.64 -7.42
C ALA A 32 9.49 -12.15 -7.74
N ASN A 33 9.38 -11.80 -9.02
CA ASN A 33 9.41 -10.42 -9.51
C ASN A 33 8.02 -9.85 -9.83
N VAL A 34 6.95 -10.44 -9.28
CA VAL A 34 5.60 -9.89 -9.41
C VAL A 34 5.47 -8.67 -8.50
N PRO A 35 5.13 -7.48 -9.03
CA PRO A 35 4.85 -6.31 -8.20
C PRO A 35 3.59 -6.53 -7.36
N ILE A 36 3.68 -6.33 -6.05
CA ILE A 36 2.55 -6.41 -5.12
C ILE A 36 2.30 -5.05 -4.50
N GLN A 37 1.11 -4.51 -4.74
CA GLN A 37 0.72 -3.18 -4.29
C GLN A 37 -0.13 -3.25 -3.02
N TYR A 38 0.04 -2.27 -2.14
CA TYR A 38 -0.84 -2.06 -1.01
C TYR A 38 -2.08 -1.23 -1.43
N GLY A 39 -3.28 -1.78 -1.20
CA GLY A 39 -4.55 -1.15 -1.59
C GLY A 39 -5.40 -0.61 -0.44
N GLY A 40 -4.83 -0.41 0.75
CA GLY A 40 -5.55 0.14 1.90
C GLY A 40 -5.64 1.67 1.87
N SER A 41 -5.79 2.31 3.05
CA SER A 41 -5.95 3.76 3.16
C SER A 41 -4.63 4.53 2.92
N VAL A 42 -4.29 4.74 1.64
CA VAL A 42 -3.12 5.49 1.21
C VAL A 42 -3.43 6.99 1.17
N LYS A 43 -2.59 7.80 1.82
CA LYS A 43 -2.71 9.25 1.97
C LYS A 43 -1.33 9.90 1.81
N PRO A 44 -1.25 11.20 1.45
CA PRO A 44 0.03 11.92 1.38
C PRO A 44 0.88 11.84 2.66
N LYS A 45 0.24 11.70 3.83
CA LYS A 45 0.92 11.68 5.13
C LYS A 45 1.53 10.33 5.53
N ASN A 46 1.16 9.23 4.87
CA ASN A 46 1.62 7.88 5.24
C ASN A 46 2.32 7.15 4.09
N ILE A 47 2.38 7.75 2.89
CA ILE A 47 2.95 7.09 1.72
C ILE A 47 4.43 6.75 1.90
N ASP A 48 5.22 7.64 2.51
CA ASP A 48 6.66 7.43 2.71
C ASP A 48 6.91 6.20 3.62
N GLU A 49 6.13 6.07 4.70
CA GLU A 49 6.22 4.91 5.61
C GLU A 49 5.79 3.60 4.95
N ILE A 50 4.75 3.66 4.10
CA ILE A 50 4.25 2.49 3.33
C ILE A 50 5.29 2.07 2.29
N MET A 51 5.85 3.01 1.53
CA MET A 51 6.83 2.72 0.47
C MET A 51 8.22 2.38 1.01
N ALA A 52 8.51 2.69 2.28
CA ALA A 52 9.73 2.24 2.97
C ALA A 52 9.69 0.74 3.35
N GLN A 53 8.55 0.06 3.23
CA GLN A 53 8.41 -1.35 3.55
C GLN A 53 9.04 -2.24 2.47
N SER A 54 9.83 -3.23 2.89
CA SER A 54 10.66 -4.03 1.98
C SER A 54 9.88 -4.90 0.98
N GLU A 55 8.65 -5.27 1.32
CA GLU A 55 7.82 -6.15 0.49
C GLU A 55 6.82 -5.38 -0.38
N ILE A 56 6.66 -4.07 -0.19
CA ILE A 56 5.64 -3.26 -0.86
C ILE A 56 6.24 -2.61 -2.10
N ASP A 57 5.71 -2.97 -3.28
CA ASP A 57 6.24 -2.48 -4.57
C ASP A 57 5.48 -1.26 -5.11
N GLY A 58 4.45 -0.82 -4.41
CA GLY A 58 3.61 0.29 -4.84
C GLY A 58 2.27 0.36 -4.10
N VAL A 59 1.40 1.25 -4.57
CA VAL A 59 0.11 1.52 -3.95
C VAL A 59 -1.03 1.59 -4.96
N LEU A 60 -2.18 1.03 -4.58
CA LEU A 60 -3.44 1.21 -5.28
C LEU A 60 -4.26 2.27 -4.53
N VAL A 61 -4.29 3.50 -5.05
CA VAL A 61 -4.81 4.67 -4.34
C VAL A 61 -6.29 4.88 -4.62
N GLY A 62 -7.11 4.90 -3.56
CA GLY A 62 -8.54 5.21 -3.61
C GLY A 62 -8.82 6.72 -3.63
N GLY A 63 -9.61 7.23 -2.68
CA GLY A 63 -10.09 8.63 -2.68
C GLY A 63 -9.02 9.71 -2.75
N ALA A 64 -7.80 9.45 -2.23
CA ALA A 64 -6.68 10.39 -2.33
C ALA A 64 -6.17 10.60 -3.78
N SER A 65 -6.59 9.76 -4.73
CA SER A 65 -6.31 9.93 -6.17
C SER A 65 -7.21 10.95 -6.86
N LEU A 66 -8.33 11.35 -6.24
CA LEU A 66 -9.32 12.24 -6.84
C LEU A 66 -8.94 13.73 -6.75
N GLU A 67 -7.92 14.06 -5.95
CA GLU A 67 -7.38 15.42 -5.82
C GLU A 67 -5.95 15.43 -6.40
N PRO A 68 -5.66 16.23 -7.45
CA PRO A 68 -4.39 16.19 -8.16
C PRO A 68 -3.16 16.43 -7.28
N ALA A 69 -3.19 17.38 -6.34
CA ALA A 69 -2.03 17.68 -5.51
C ALA A 69 -1.74 16.53 -4.52
N SER A 70 -2.78 15.95 -3.95
CA SER A 70 -2.71 14.75 -3.10
C SER A 70 -2.13 13.56 -3.87
N PHE A 71 -2.65 13.27 -5.07
CA PHE A 71 -2.14 12.17 -5.87
C PHE A 71 -0.69 12.39 -6.31
N ALA A 72 -0.35 13.62 -6.72
CA ALA A 72 1.02 13.98 -7.07
C ALA A 72 1.99 13.79 -5.89
N ARG A 73 1.57 14.12 -4.66
CA ARG A 73 2.39 13.87 -3.46
C ARG A 73 2.59 12.38 -3.18
N ILE A 74 1.60 11.53 -3.48
CA ILE A 74 1.72 10.08 -3.35
C ILE A 74 2.67 9.50 -4.39
N VAL A 75 2.61 9.98 -5.65
CA VAL A 75 3.54 9.57 -6.71
C VAL A 75 4.97 9.98 -6.37
N ASN A 76 5.16 11.18 -5.81
CA ASN A 76 6.47 11.72 -5.40
C ASN A 76 6.75 11.45 -3.90
N TYR A 77 6.60 10.20 -3.47
CA TYR A 77 6.99 9.79 -2.12
C TYR A 77 8.51 9.94 -1.89
N GLN A 78 8.93 10.06 -0.63
CA GLN A 78 10.32 10.34 -0.24
C GLN A 78 10.89 9.27 0.69
#